data_AF-A0A6G0W1K9-F1
#
_entry.id   AF-A0A6G0W1K9-F1
#
_cell.length_a   1.000
_cell.length_b   1.000
_cell.length_c   1.000
_cell.angle_alpha   90.00
_cell.angle_beta   90.00
_cell.angle_gamma   90.00
#
_symmetry.space_group_name_H-M   'P 1'
#
loop_
_entity.id
_entity.type
_entity.pdbx_description
1 polymer ?
#
loop_
_entity_poly.entity_id
_entity_poly.type
_entity_poly.pdbx_seq_one_letter_code
_entity_poly.pdbx_strand_id
1 'polypeptide(L)'
;MKSICETKVGVDRRFIVLQHLKTEKHKLAVKRQEDRINSTSQQSQQLVFTSMHSKKSTFNHDLCETLLSANIPLNKLSNCSFRNFLTKYTGKEVPHESTLRKGYVDEVYKYTINKIRNYVDGKKIWVSIDETTDVT
;
A
#
# COMPACT_ATOMS: atom_id res chain seq x y z
N MET A 1 31.80 10.98 25.53
CA MET A 1 30.76 11.29 24.51
C MET A 1 29.58 10.32 24.66
N LYS A 2 28.35 10.81 24.85
CA LYS A 2 27.13 9.96 24.90
C LYS A 2 26.17 10.35 23.77
N SER A 3 25.46 9.38 23.20
CA SER A 3 24.41 9.66 22.21
C SER A 3 23.12 10.01 22.93
N ILE A 4 22.63 11.24 22.73
CA ILE A 4 21.35 11.73 23.27
C ILE A 4 20.55 12.26 22.08
N CYS A 5 19.29 11.83 21.94
CA CYS A 5 18.45 12.14 20.78
C CYS A 5 19.17 11.83 19.44
N GLU A 6 19.83 10.66 19.36
CA GLU A 6 20.61 10.21 18.20
C GLU A 6 21.73 11.19 17.77
N THR A 7 22.22 12.01 18.71
CA THR A 7 23.29 12.98 18.48
C THR A 7 24.39 12.74 19.50
N LYS A 8 25.66 12.71 19.06
CA LYS A 8 26.78 12.58 19.98
C LYS A 8 26.98 13.90 20.74
N VAL A 9 26.73 13.89 22.04
CA VAL A 9 26.92 15.03 22.94
C VAL A 9 28.15 14.78 23.82
N GLY A 10 29.04 15.76 23.88
CA GLY A 10 30.14 15.78 24.84
C GLY A 10 29.58 15.95 26.25
N VAL A 11 29.73 14.93 27.09
CA VAL A 11 29.25 14.94 28.49
C VAL A 11 30.29 15.49 29.46
N ASP A 12 31.47 15.83 28.93
CA ASP A 12 32.65 16.22 29.70
C ASP A 12 32.54 17.65 30.23
N ARG A 13 31.62 18.46 29.66
CA ARG A 13 31.32 19.82 30.11
C ARG A 13 29.82 20.02 30.26
N ARG A 14 29.38 20.45 31.45
CA ARG A 14 27.98 20.77 31.77
C ARG A 14 27.34 21.75 30.77
N PHE A 15 28.11 22.72 30.28
CA PHE A 15 27.63 23.71 29.32
C PHE A 15 27.18 23.09 27.99
N ILE A 16 27.91 22.09 27.48
CA ILE A 16 27.59 21.40 26.21
C ILE A 16 26.25 20.66 26.33
N VAL A 17 26.03 20.04 27.49
CA VAL A 17 24.75 19.36 27.79
C VAL A 17 23.62 20.37 27.89
N LEU A 18 23.80 21.49 28.59
CA LEU A 18 22.78 22.55 28.70
C LEU A 18 22.43 23.16 27.34
N GLN A 19 23.40 23.32 26.45
CA GLN A 19 23.15 23.79 25.09
C GLN A 19 22.34 22.77 24.29
N HIS A 20 22.67 21.47 24.39
CA HIS A 20 21.90 20.40 23.76
C HIS A 20 20.44 20.39 24.22
N LEU A 21 20.17 20.51 25.53
CA LEU A 21 18.80 20.54 26.08
C LEU A 21 17.96 21.70 25.52
N LYS A 22 18.60 22.81 25.17
CA LYS A 22 17.93 23.98 24.57
C LYS A 22 17.68 23.83 23.06
N THR A 23 18.28 22.84 22.40
CA THR A 23 18.10 22.65 20.95
C THR A 23 16.68 22.21 20.61
N GLU A 24 16.16 22.69 19.48
CA GLU A 24 14.86 22.27 18.95
C GLU A 24 14.80 20.75 18.73
N LYS A 25 15.92 20.13 18.35
CA LYS A 25 16.01 18.67 18.21
C LYS A 25 15.66 17.94 19.52
N HIS A 26 16.18 18.41 20.65
CA HIS A 26 15.89 17.82 21.96
C HIS A 26 14.43 18.06 22.36
N LYS A 27 13.93 19.31 22.22
CA LYS A 27 12.52 19.63 22.54
C LYS A 27 11.52 18.79 21.74
N LEU A 28 11.77 18.62 20.44
CA LEU A 28 10.94 17.79 19.57
C LEU A 28 11.04 16.31 19.93
N ALA A 29 12.22 15.82 20.32
CA ALA A 29 12.40 14.44 20.74
C ALA A 29 11.65 14.14 22.06
N VAL A 30 11.67 15.06 23.02
CA VAL A 30 10.92 14.96 24.28
C VAL A 30 9.42 14.99 24.00
N LYS A 31 8.94 15.94 23.18
CA LYS A 31 7.52 16.01 22.80
C LYS A 31 7.02 14.72 22.12
N ARG A 32 7.81 14.14 21.20
CA ARG A 32 7.50 12.83 20.58
C ARG A 32 7.44 11.69 21.59
N GLN A 33 8.23 11.75 22.66
CA GLN A 33 8.21 10.75 23.72
C GLN A 33 6.98 10.91 24.62
N GLU A 34 6.61 12.15 24.95
CA GLU A 34 5.37 12.48 25.68
C GLU A 34 4.13 12.06 24.86
N ASP A 35 4.09 12.37 23.56
CA ASP A 35 3.00 11.97 22.66
C ASP A 35 2.84 10.43 22.59
N ARG A 36 3.96 9.68 22.65
CA ARG A 36 3.96 8.21 22.69
C ARG A 36 3.45 7.64 24.02
N ILE A 37 3.72 8.31 25.13
CA ILE A 37 3.29 7.87 26.47
C ILE A 37 1.82 8.21 26.71
N ASN A 38 1.33 9.34 26.19
CA ASN A 38 -0.06 9.78 26.35
C ASN A 38 -1.03 9.09 25.38
N SER A 39 -0.53 8.45 24.31
CA SER A 39 -1.35 7.80 23.28
C SER A 39 -1.36 6.27 23.42
N THR A 40 -1.92 5.74 24.52
CA THR A 40 -2.11 4.28 24.74
C THR A 40 -3.21 3.66 23.85
N SER A 41 -3.49 4.19 22.66
CA SER A 41 -4.49 3.60 21.74
C SER A 41 -4.27 3.88 20.24
N GLN A 42 -3.07 4.23 19.80
CA GLN A 42 -2.83 4.42 18.36
C GLN A 42 -1.65 3.61 17.86
N GLN A 43 -2.00 2.60 17.05
CA GLN A 43 -1.13 1.83 16.17
C GLN A 43 0.06 2.66 15.70
N SER A 44 1.25 2.27 16.17
CA SER A 44 2.49 2.56 15.49
C SER A 44 2.39 1.99 14.08
N GLN A 45 2.20 2.85 13.08
CA GLN A 45 2.43 2.49 11.68
C GLN A 45 3.95 2.28 11.50
N GLN A 46 4.43 1.11 11.89
CA GLN A 46 5.68 0.60 11.36
C GLN A 46 5.42 0.29 9.89
N LEU A 47 6.15 0.95 8.99
CA LEU A 47 6.26 0.52 7.60
C LEU A 47 7.05 -0.78 7.58
N VAL A 48 6.39 -1.87 7.92
CA VAL A 48 6.94 -3.21 7.82
C VAL A 48 6.77 -3.62 6.36
N PHE A 49 7.86 -3.58 5.60
CA PHE A 49 7.96 -4.25 4.30
C PHE A 49 8.14 -5.76 4.54
N THR A 50 7.22 -6.38 5.29
CA THR A 50 7.16 -7.83 5.36
C THR A 50 6.48 -8.30 4.08
N SER A 51 7.22 -9.07 3.29
CA SER A 51 6.65 -10.10 2.42
C SER A 51 5.81 -11.03 3.31
N MET A 52 4.61 -10.58 3.66
CA MET A 52 3.61 -11.40 4.32
C MET A 52 3.10 -12.32 3.22
N HIS A 53 3.62 -13.55 3.18
CA HIS A 53 2.87 -14.67 2.63
C HIS A 53 1.68 -14.96 3.58
N SER A 54 0.80 -13.97 3.78
CA SER A 54 -0.55 -14.24 4.25
C SER A 54 -1.25 -14.96 3.10
N LYS A 55 -2.04 -15.98 3.42
CA LYS A 55 -2.89 -16.63 2.42
C LYS A 55 -3.71 -15.54 1.74
N LYS A 56 -3.55 -15.37 0.42
CA LYS A 56 -4.29 -14.38 -0.36
C LYS A 56 -5.78 -14.62 -0.14
N SER A 57 -6.53 -13.54 0.06
CA SER A 57 -7.97 -13.63 0.27
C SER A 57 -8.64 -14.06 -1.03
N THR A 58 -9.39 -15.17 -0.99
CA THR A 58 -10.18 -15.64 -2.14
C THR A 58 -11.17 -14.57 -2.58
N PHE A 59 -11.88 -13.95 -1.63
CA PHE A 59 -12.80 -12.84 -1.91
C PHE A 59 -12.12 -11.67 -2.65
N ASN A 60 -10.91 -11.28 -2.24
CA ASN A 60 -10.21 -10.18 -2.90
C ASN A 60 -9.73 -10.55 -4.30
N HIS A 61 -9.32 -11.81 -4.49
CA HIS A 61 -8.97 -12.34 -5.80
C HIS A 61 -10.19 -12.31 -6.73
N ASP A 62 -11.30 -12.91 -6.31
CA ASP A 62 -12.53 -13.01 -7.09
C ASP A 62 -13.11 -11.62 -7.42
N LEU A 63 -13.05 -10.69 -6.46
CA LEU A 63 -13.44 -9.30 -6.68
C LEU A 63 -12.55 -8.64 -7.75
N CYS A 64 -11.23 -8.80 -7.65
CA CYS A 64 -10.29 -8.25 -8.63
C CYS A 64 -10.52 -8.82 -10.03
N GLU A 65 -10.63 -10.15 -10.13
CA GLU A 65 -10.88 -10.85 -11.40
C GLU A 65 -12.22 -10.41 -12.03
N THR A 66 -13.28 -10.29 -11.22
CA THR A 66 -14.60 -9.86 -11.70
C THR A 66 -14.57 -8.45 -12.26
N LEU A 67 -13.97 -7.49 -11.55
CA LEU A 67 -13.88 -6.11 -12.04
C LEU A 67 -13.09 -6.03 -13.35
N LEU A 68 -11.94 -6.69 -13.43
CA LEU A 68 -11.11 -6.68 -14.64
C LEU A 68 -11.81 -7.36 -15.82
N SER A 69 -12.45 -8.51 -15.58
CA SER A 69 -13.20 -9.24 -16.61
C SER A 69 -14.40 -8.45 -17.14
N ALA A 70 -15.01 -7.63 -16.29
CA ALA A 70 -16.10 -6.72 -16.67
C ALA A 70 -15.61 -5.38 -17.26
N ASN A 71 -14.29 -5.22 -17.46
CA ASN A 71 -13.67 -3.96 -17.88
C ASN A 71 -14.03 -2.76 -16.97
N ILE A 72 -14.15 -3.02 -15.66
CA ILE A 72 -14.45 -2.02 -14.63
C ILE A 72 -13.14 -1.60 -13.96
N PRO A 73 -12.74 -0.32 -14.03
CA PRO A 73 -11.57 0.18 -13.34
C PRO A 73 -11.62 -0.04 -11.82
N LEU A 74 -10.52 -0.51 -11.23
CA LEU A 74 -10.42 -0.76 -9.79
C LEU A 74 -10.66 0.48 -8.92
N ASN A 75 -10.42 1.69 -9.45
CA ASN A 75 -10.66 2.94 -8.73
C ASN A 75 -12.14 3.18 -8.40
N LYS A 76 -13.06 2.45 -9.03
CA LYS A 76 -14.48 2.48 -8.69
C LYS A 76 -14.75 1.98 -7.27
N LEU A 77 -13.86 1.17 -6.69
CA LEU A 77 -13.93 0.75 -5.29
C LEU A 77 -13.70 1.91 -4.30
N SER A 78 -13.10 3.01 -4.74
CA SER A 78 -12.94 4.23 -3.93
C SER A 78 -14.24 5.03 -3.82
N ASN A 79 -15.26 4.73 -4.63
CA ASN A 79 -16.58 5.33 -4.50
C ASN A 79 -17.31 4.76 -3.27
N CYS A 80 -17.65 5.62 -2.31
CA CYS A 80 -18.29 5.21 -1.07
C CYS A 80 -19.62 4.46 -1.28
N SER A 81 -20.45 4.88 -2.24
CA SER A 81 -21.74 4.22 -2.50
C SER A 81 -21.54 2.81 -3.04
N PHE A 82 -20.63 2.63 -4.00
CA PHE A 82 -20.28 1.33 -4.54
C PHE A 82 -19.68 0.41 -3.47
N ARG A 83 -18.75 0.94 -2.68
CA ARG A 83 -18.13 0.20 -1.56
C ARG A 83 -19.16 -0.21 -0.51
N ASN A 84 -20.03 0.71 -0.10
CA ASN A 84 -21.07 0.43 0.90
C ASN A 84 -22.08 -0.61 0.40
N PHE A 85 -22.45 -0.55 -0.88
CA PHE A 85 -23.30 -1.56 -1.52
C PHE A 85 -22.66 -2.95 -1.41
N LEU A 86 -21.40 -3.09 -1.83
CA LEU A 86 -20.68 -4.36 -1.75
C LEU A 86 -20.54 -4.86 -0.32
N THR A 87 -20.12 -4.00 0.62
CA THR A 87 -19.99 -4.37 2.05
C THR A 87 -21.33 -4.82 2.64
N LYS A 88 -22.44 -4.13 2.31
CA LYS A 88 -23.78 -4.46 2.81
C LYS A 88 -24.21 -5.86 2.41
N TYR A 89 -24.01 -6.24 1.15
CA TYR A 89 -24.51 -7.51 0.62
C TYR A 89 -23.53 -8.68 0.76
N THR A 90 -22.23 -8.41 0.86
CA THR A 90 -21.22 -9.47 1.03
C THR A 90 -20.86 -9.74 2.50
N GLY A 91 -21.10 -8.77 3.40
CA GLY A 91 -20.63 -8.83 4.79
C GLY A 91 -19.10 -8.85 4.91
N LYS A 92 -18.37 -8.59 3.83
CA LYS A 92 -16.91 -8.56 3.76
C LYS A 92 -16.43 -7.12 3.69
N GLU A 93 -15.26 -6.86 4.28
CA GLU A 93 -14.59 -5.59 4.05
C GLU A 93 -14.05 -5.55 2.62
N VAL A 94 -14.46 -4.53 1.88
CA VAL A 94 -13.98 -4.29 0.52
C VAL A 94 -12.59 -3.65 0.56
N PRO A 95 -11.57 -4.27 -0.06
CA PRO A 95 -10.20 -3.76 -0.09
C PRO A 95 -10.10 -2.47 -0.92
N HIS A 96 -9.10 -1.65 -0.61
CA HIS A 96 -8.76 -0.48 -1.41
C HIS A 96 -8.15 -0.90 -2.77
N GLU A 97 -8.30 -0.04 -3.79
CA GLU A 97 -7.78 -0.33 -5.14
C GLU A 97 -6.28 -0.64 -5.17
N SER A 98 -5.50 0.00 -4.29
CA SER A 98 -4.05 -0.19 -4.21
C SER A 98 -3.68 -1.58 -3.69
N THR A 99 -4.49 -2.15 -2.80
CA THR A 99 -4.35 -3.51 -2.29
C THR A 99 -4.59 -4.53 -3.41
N LEU A 100 -5.65 -4.34 -4.21
CA LEU A 100 -5.92 -5.20 -5.37
C LEU A 100 -4.82 -5.08 -6.43
N ARG A 101 -4.42 -3.85 -6.75
CA ARG A 101 -3.38 -3.57 -7.76
C ARG A 101 -2.04 -4.22 -7.43
N LYS A 102 -1.60 -4.15 -6.17
CA LYS A 102 -0.31 -4.72 -5.74
C LYS A 102 -0.39 -6.22 -5.46
N GLY A 103 -1.52 -6.71 -4.95
CA GLY A 103 -1.63 -8.09 -4.45
C GLY A 103 -2.15 -9.11 -5.47
N TYR A 104 -2.97 -8.70 -6.44
CA TYR A 104 -3.82 -9.62 -7.20
C TYR A 104 -3.76 -9.41 -8.72
N VAL A 105 -3.57 -8.17 -9.21
CA VAL A 105 -3.61 -7.88 -10.66
C VAL A 105 -2.59 -8.69 -11.47
N ASP A 106 -1.36 -8.83 -10.98
CA ASP A 106 -0.33 -9.60 -11.69
C ASP A 106 -0.71 -11.09 -11.85
N GLU A 107 -1.35 -11.67 -10.83
CA GLU A 107 -1.80 -13.06 -10.86
C GLU A 107 -2.96 -13.25 -11.85
N VAL A 108 -3.98 -12.38 -11.79
CA VAL A 108 -5.12 -12.40 -12.72
C VAL A 108 -4.66 -12.19 -14.16
N TYR A 109 -3.71 -11.28 -14.37
CA TYR A 109 -3.11 -11.04 -15.68
C TYR A 109 -2.41 -12.30 -16.21
N LYS A 110 -1.53 -12.91 -15.41
CA LYS A 110 -0.78 -14.13 -15.77
C LYS A 110 -1.73 -15.28 -16.10
N TYR A 111 -2.77 -15.46 -15.31
CA TYR A 111 -3.80 -16.46 -15.58
C TYR A 111 -4.50 -16.20 -16.92
N THR A 112 -4.94 -14.96 -17.15
CA THR A 112 -5.67 -14.57 -18.36
C THR A 112 -4.81 -14.70 -19.63
N ILE A 113 -3.57 -14.21 -19.60
CA ILE A 113 -2.69 -14.30 -20.77
C ILE A 113 -2.32 -15.76 -21.09
N ASN A 114 -2.14 -16.61 -20.08
CA ASN A 114 -1.89 -18.04 -20.29
C ASN A 114 -3.12 -18.74 -20.86
N LYS A 115 -4.33 -18.39 -20.41
CA LYS A 115 -5.58 -18.89 -21.00
C LYS A 115 -5.68 -18.50 -22.48
N ILE A 116 -5.36 -17.26 -22.83
CA ILE A 116 -5.34 -16.79 -24.23
C ILE A 116 -4.29 -17.55 -25.03
N ARG A 117 -3.06 -17.70 -24.52
CA ARG A 117 -1.98 -18.47 -25.16
C ARG A 117 -2.39 -19.90 -25.46
N ASN A 118 -2.95 -20.59 -24.47
CA ASN A 118 -3.44 -21.96 -24.64
C ASN A 118 -4.58 -22.02 -25.68
N TYR A 119 -5.44 -20.99 -25.72
CA TYR A 119 -6.52 -20.93 -26.70
C TYR A 119 -6.02 -20.72 -28.13
N VAL A 120 -4.94 -19.96 -28.33
CA VAL A 120 -4.36 -19.69 -29.66
C VAL A 120 -3.29 -20.69 -30.07
N ASP A 121 -2.89 -21.60 -29.18
CA ASP A 121 -1.87 -22.62 -29.46
C ASP A 121 -2.25 -23.48 -30.67
N GLY A 122 -1.28 -23.67 -31.57
CA GLY A 122 -1.49 -24.38 -32.85
C GLY A 122 -2.41 -23.68 -33.87
N LYS A 123 -2.92 -22.47 -33.61
CA LYS A 123 -3.79 -21.71 -34.54
C LYS A 123 -2.99 -20.70 -35.35
N LYS A 124 -3.46 -20.42 -36.58
CA LYS A 124 -2.93 -19.31 -37.39
C LYS A 124 -3.38 -17.99 -36.77
N ILE A 125 -2.43 -17.09 -36.50
CA ILE A 125 -2.67 -15.76 -35.91
C ILE A 125 -2.45 -14.72 -37.00
N TRP A 126 -3.33 -13.72 -37.06
CA TRP A 126 -3.16 -12.53 -37.87
C TRP A 126 -3.03 -11.32 -36.95
N VAL A 127 -2.11 -10.41 -37.28
CA VAL A 127 -1.81 -9.22 -36.49
C VAL A 127 -1.91 -8.00 -37.41
N SER A 128 -2.81 -7.07 -37.09
CA SER A 128 -2.83 -5.73 -37.65
C SER A 128 -2.29 -4.71 -36.67
N ILE A 129 -1.68 -3.67 -37.21
CA ILE A 129 -1.19 -2.51 -36.46
C ILE A 129 -1.97 -1.30 -36.97
N ASP A 130 -2.58 -0.57 -36.05
CA ASP A 130 -3.27 0.69 -36.31
C ASP A 130 -2.51 1.81 -35.61
N GLU A 131 -2.20 2.89 -36.34
CA GLU A 131 -1.50 4.06 -35.82
C GLU A 131 -2.52 5.18 -35.62
N THR A 132 -2.95 5.37 -34.36
CA THR A 132 -3.85 6.47 -33.98
C THR A 132 -3.08 7.54 -33.23
N THR A 133 -3.24 8.80 -33.65
CA THR A 133 -2.75 9.97 -32.92
C THR A 133 -3.90 10.65 -32.20
N ASP A 134 -3.72 11.03 -30.94
CA ASP A 134 -4.69 11.86 -30.22
C ASP A 134 -4.78 13.24 -30.87
N VAL A 135 -5.99 13.79 -30.95
CA VAL A 135 -6.20 15.17 -31.41
C VAL A 135 -5.77 16.10 -30.28
N THR A 136 -4.70 16.86 -30.50
CA THR A 136 -4.25 17.96 -29.61
C THR A 136 -5.25 19.08 -29.50
#